data_AF-A0A9P1R0V8-F1
#
_entry.id   AF-A0A9P1R0V8-F1
#
_cell.length_a   1.000
_cell.length_b   1.000
_cell.length_c   1.000
_cell.angle_alpha   90.00
_cell.angle_beta   90.00
_cell.angle_gamma   90.00
#
_symmetry.space_group_name_H-M   'P 1'
#
loop_
_entity.id
_entity.type
_entity.pdbx_description
1 polymer ?
#
loop_
_entity_poly.entity_id
_entity_poly.type
_entity_poly.pdbx_seq_one_letter_code
_entity_poly.pdbx_strand_id
1 'polypeptide(L)'
;MPSPEDRRQLYGRYATRQGQIRLYERRGRLYADFGEQRVELLRDTSGWLQMRKRLLGFWPVGVDSAGQLQLDVVSYGQRRILVSRRHDQTAYLGERIEPTSLPQAWTEAVGTYRVASTGRHSYLNGLSIRIEDGFLLVRGQAGGTRSGEFILQPIDSAHAVLAGSGQGLGDTFSRDFDGLNALGYRFAQQDTKARPWLQRKESP
;
A
#
# COMPACT_ATOMS: atom_id res chain seq x y z
N MET A 1 -27.60 0.94 15.04
CA MET A 1 -26.11 0.95 14.96
C MET A 1 -25.66 -0.43 14.50
N PRO A 2 -24.65 -0.56 13.62
CA PRO A 2 -24.12 -1.88 13.26
C PRO A 2 -23.66 -2.61 14.51
N SER A 3 -23.80 -3.93 14.51
CA SER A 3 -23.30 -4.74 15.61
C SER A 3 -21.78 -4.56 15.75
N PRO A 4 -21.19 -4.77 16.93
CA PRO A 4 -19.73 -4.87 17.09
C PRO A 4 -19.09 -5.86 16.11
N GLU A 5 -19.84 -6.87 15.67
CA GLU A 5 -19.39 -7.91 14.76
C GLU A 5 -19.32 -7.43 13.30
N ASP A 6 -20.33 -6.70 12.83
CA ASP A 6 -20.33 -6.04 11.51
C ASP A 6 -19.15 -5.08 11.37
N ARG A 7 -18.76 -4.43 12.48
CA ARG A 7 -17.63 -3.51 12.54
C ARG A 7 -16.29 -4.21 12.35
N ARG A 8 -16.09 -5.37 12.98
CA ARG A 8 -14.84 -6.14 12.83
C ARG A 8 -14.62 -6.65 11.41
N GLN A 9 -15.68 -6.93 10.67
CA GLN A 9 -15.59 -7.41 9.30
C GLN A 9 -15.09 -6.34 8.31
N LEU A 10 -15.19 -5.06 8.66
CA LEU A 10 -14.72 -3.93 7.85
C LEU A 10 -13.22 -3.67 8.00
N TYR A 11 -12.64 -3.98 9.16
CA TYR A 11 -11.28 -3.54 9.48
C TYR A 11 -10.24 -4.36 8.72
N GLY A 12 -9.14 -3.71 8.33
CA GLY A 12 -8.07 -4.37 7.61
C GLY A 12 -7.40 -3.44 6.61
N ARG A 13 -6.47 -4.00 5.84
CA ARG A 13 -5.83 -3.33 4.72
C ARG A 13 -6.42 -3.84 3.43
N TYR A 14 -6.76 -2.93 2.54
CA TYR A 14 -7.36 -3.22 1.26
C TYR A 14 -6.37 -2.81 0.18
N ALA A 15 -5.97 -3.75 -0.68
CA ALA A 15 -5.15 -3.45 -1.83
C ALA A 15 -6.02 -2.82 -2.93
N THR A 16 -5.63 -1.64 -3.40
CA THR A 16 -6.29 -0.92 -4.50
C THR A 16 -5.25 -0.55 -5.56
N ARG A 17 -5.73 -0.16 -6.75
CA ARG A 17 -4.88 0.34 -7.83
C ARG A 17 -4.05 1.58 -7.45
N GLN A 18 -4.52 2.39 -6.49
CA GLN A 18 -3.81 3.60 -6.03
C GLN A 18 -2.93 3.36 -4.81
N GLY A 19 -2.81 2.12 -4.34
CA GLY A 19 -2.14 1.75 -3.10
C GLY A 19 -3.11 1.16 -2.07
N GLN A 20 -2.63 0.90 -0.87
CA GLN A 20 -3.42 0.31 0.19
C GLN A 20 -4.27 1.36 0.91
N ILE A 21 -5.50 0.97 1.24
CA ILE A 21 -6.39 1.70 2.14
C ILE A 21 -6.49 0.91 3.44
N ARG A 22 -6.23 1.55 4.57
CA ARG A 22 -6.40 0.92 5.89
C ARG A 22 -7.68 1.38 6.54
N LEU A 23 -8.61 0.46 6.81
CA LEU A 23 -9.80 0.71 7.63
C LEU A 23 -9.56 0.21 9.05
N TYR A 24 -9.77 1.07 10.05
CA TYR A 24 -9.51 0.71 11.44
C TYR A 24 -10.36 1.53 12.42
N GLU A 25 -10.43 1.05 13.66
CA GLU A 25 -11.14 1.70 14.75
C GLU A 25 -10.17 2.40 15.70
N ARG A 26 -10.56 3.58 16.18
CA ARG A 26 -9.86 4.30 17.23
C ARG A 26 -10.86 5.07 18.09
N ARG A 27 -10.91 4.75 19.39
CA ARG A 27 -11.79 5.41 20.38
C ARG A 27 -13.27 5.37 19.98
N GLY A 28 -13.73 4.22 19.49
CA GLY A 28 -15.11 3.96 19.05
C GLY A 28 -15.46 4.54 17.68
N ARG A 29 -14.50 5.13 16.96
CA ARG A 29 -14.71 5.78 15.66
C ARG A 29 -13.97 5.05 14.55
N LEU A 30 -14.57 5.00 13.37
CA LEU A 30 -14.00 4.37 12.19
C LEU A 30 -13.20 5.37 11.37
N TYR A 31 -12.01 4.97 10.96
CA TYR A 31 -11.10 5.77 10.15
C TYR A 31 -10.65 4.98 8.91
N ALA A 32 -10.33 5.74 7.87
CA ALA A 32 -9.62 5.27 6.69
C ALA A 32 -8.33 6.07 6.51
N ASP A 33 -7.21 5.37 6.34
CA ASP A 33 -5.97 5.97 5.88
C ASP A 33 -5.82 5.71 4.36
N PHE A 34 -5.72 6.79 3.59
CA PHE A 34 -5.43 6.85 2.15
C PHE A 34 -4.00 7.34 1.97
N GLY A 35 -3.03 6.43 2.09
CA GLY A 35 -1.62 6.83 2.19
C GLY A 35 -1.41 7.70 3.44
N GLU A 36 -1.14 8.99 3.24
CA GLU A 36 -0.89 9.94 4.34
C GLU A 36 -2.14 10.70 4.81
N GLN A 37 -3.24 10.59 4.07
CA GLN A 37 -4.48 11.24 4.43
C GLN A 37 -5.32 10.32 5.32
N ARG A 38 -5.70 10.84 6.50
CA ARG A 38 -6.61 10.16 7.41
C ARG A 38 -7.98 10.84 7.40
N VAL A 39 -9.02 10.05 7.22
CA VAL A 39 -10.41 10.54 7.27
C VAL A 39 -11.25 9.70 8.23
N GLU A 40 -12.13 10.36 8.97
CA GLU A 40 -13.15 9.66 9.77
C GLU A 40 -14.30 9.25 8.83
N LEU A 41 -14.79 8.01 8.99
CA LEU A 41 -15.92 7.48 8.23
C LEU A 41 -17.15 7.39 9.11
N LEU A 42 -18.29 7.83 8.57
CA LEU A 42 -19.60 7.72 9.20
C LEU A 42 -20.52 6.91 8.28
N ARG A 43 -21.34 6.01 8.85
CA ARG A 43 -22.39 5.36 8.07
C ARG A 43 -23.56 6.33 7.86
N ASP A 44 -24.08 6.38 6.64
CA ASP A 44 -25.31 7.08 6.32
C ASP A 44 -26.56 6.22 6.59
N THR A 45 -27.74 6.78 6.29
CA THR A 45 -29.03 6.10 6.46
C THR A 45 -29.21 4.89 5.55
N SER A 46 -28.45 4.81 4.46
CA SER A 46 -28.44 3.67 3.52
C SER A 46 -27.35 2.65 3.86
N GLY A 47 -26.62 2.85 4.96
CA GLY A 47 -25.55 1.97 5.43
C GLY A 47 -24.18 2.24 4.80
N TRP A 48 -24.05 3.15 3.83
CA TRP A 48 -22.77 3.44 3.17
C TRP A 48 -21.83 4.25 4.06
N LEU A 49 -20.52 3.96 3.99
CA LEU A 49 -19.49 4.71 4.69
C LEU A 49 -19.15 5.99 3.94
N GLN A 50 -19.46 7.13 4.54
CA GLN A 50 -19.16 8.45 4.02
C GLN A 50 -18.01 9.09 4.78
N MET A 51 -17.12 9.77 4.04
CA MET A 51 -16.05 10.56 4.65
C MET A 51 -16.63 11.77 5.38
N ARG A 52 -16.32 11.93 6.67
CA ARG A 52 -16.74 13.10 7.43
C ARG A 52 -15.94 14.32 6.97
N LYS A 53 -16.62 15.23 6.28
CA LYS A 53 -16.14 16.54 5.81
C LYS A 53 -15.79 17.43 7.02
N ARG A 54 -14.58 17.31 7.59
CA ARG A 54 -14.03 18.35 8.48
C ARG A 54 -13.04 19.19 7.70
N LEU A 55 -13.36 20.49 7.58
CA LEU A 55 -12.59 21.51 6.89
C LEU A 55 -11.13 21.51 7.33
N LEU A 56 -10.21 21.04 6.49
CA LEU A 56 -8.79 21.45 6.49
C LEU A 56 -8.23 21.33 5.05
N GLY A 57 -8.58 22.31 4.22
CA GLY A 57 -7.72 22.96 3.19
C GLY A 57 -7.01 22.20 2.07
N PHE A 58 -6.82 20.88 2.13
CA PHE A 58 -5.99 20.15 1.16
C PHE A 58 -6.74 18.95 0.61
N TRP A 59 -7.76 19.24 -0.19
CA TRP A 59 -8.43 18.21 -0.95
C TRP A 59 -7.63 17.91 -2.23
N PRO A 60 -7.37 16.65 -2.60
CA PRO A 60 -6.85 16.34 -3.92
C PRO A 60 -7.86 16.82 -4.97
N VAL A 61 -7.43 17.76 -5.81
CA VAL A 61 -8.23 18.45 -6.83
C VAL A 61 -9.07 17.43 -7.61
N GLY A 62 -10.40 17.54 -7.53
CA GLY A 62 -11.38 16.64 -8.17
C GLY A 62 -12.55 16.14 -7.30
N VAL A 63 -12.82 16.74 -6.13
CA VAL A 63 -14.06 16.49 -5.35
C VAL A 63 -14.75 17.80 -5.03
N ASP A 64 -15.11 18.48 -6.08
CA ASP A 64 -16.04 19.56 -6.17
C ASP A 64 -17.46 18.96 -6.21
N SER A 65 -18.13 18.93 -5.04
CA SER A 65 -19.59 18.90 -4.78
C SER A 65 -20.54 17.95 -5.55
N ALA A 66 -20.07 17.15 -6.50
CA ALA A 66 -20.81 16.18 -7.27
C ALA A 66 -20.42 14.77 -6.80
N GLY A 67 -21.30 14.16 -6.00
CA GLY A 67 -21.17 12.78 -5.51
C GLY A 67 -20.06 12.59 -4.49
N GLN A 68 -20.37 12.79 -3.20
CA GLN A 68 -19.47 12.41 -2.10
C GLN A 68 -19.09 10.93 -2.26
N LEU A 69 -17.79 10.63 -2.35
CA LEU A 69 -17.30 9.25 -2.43
C LEU A 69 -17.80 8.47 -1.20
N GLN A 70 -18.60 7.44 -1.47
CA GLN A 70 -19.10 6.52 -0.46
C GLN A 70 -18.36 5.19 -0.60
N LEU A 71 -18.17 4.48 0.50
CA LEU A 71 -17.48 3.19 0.56
C LEU A 71 -18.37 2.15 1.21
N ASP A 72 -18.18 0.89 0.85
CA ASP A 72 -18.70 -0.22 1.63
C ASP A 72 -17.81 -1.45 1.45
N VAL A 73 -17.96 -2.43 2.34
CA VAL A 73 -17.26 -3.71 2.23
C VAL A 73 -18.28 -4.80 2.02
N VAL A 74 -18.20 -5.46 0.88
CA VAL A 74 -19.05 -6.58 0.51
C VAL A 74 -18.28 -7.88 0.56
N SER A 75 -18.98 -8.97 0.86
CA SER A 75 -18.38 -10.30 0.99
C SER A 75 -18.71 -11.14 -0.24
N TYR A 76 -17.69 -11.65 -0.92
CA TYR A 76 -17.85 -12.59 -2.03
C TYR A 76 -17.02 -13.84 -1.74
N GLY A 77 -17.67 -14.90 -1.28
CA GLY A 77 -17.00 -16.10 -0.78
C GLY A 77 -16.08 -15.76 0.40
N GLN A 78 -14.81 -16.16 0.30
CA GLN A 78 -13.78 -15.85 1.30
C GLN A 78 -13.17 -14.45 1.14
N ARG A 79 -13.49 -13.72 0.07
CA ARG A 79 -12.93 -12.40 -0.19
C ARG A 79 -13.81 -11.31 0.43
N ARG A 80 -13.16 -10.27 0.93
CA ARG A 80 -13.79 -9.02 1.38
C ARG A 80 -13.40 -7.93 0.40
N ILE A 81 -14.39 -7.40 -0.30
CA ILE A 81 -14.20 -6.47 -1.40
C ILE A 81 -14.60 -5.08 -0.93
N LEU A 82 -13.67 -4.14 -1.03
CA LEU A 82 -13.96 -2.72 -0.86
C LEU A 82 -14.57 -2.20 -2.16
N VAL A 83 -15.77 -1.66 -2.06
CA VAL A 83 -16.47 -0.99 -3.15
C VAL A 83 -16.60 0.48 -2.88
N SER A 84 -16.69 1.25 -3.96
CA SER A 84 -16.99 2.68 -3.92
C SER A 84 -18.30 2.95 -4.63
N ARG A 85 -19.03 3.97 -4.19
CA ARG A 85 -20.20 4.50 -4.89
C ARG A 85 -20.05 5.99 -5.14
N ARG A 86 -20.34 6.40 -6.37
CA ARG A 86 -20.48 7.80 -6.81
C ARG A 86 -21.61 7.88 -7.83
N HIS A 87 -22.51 8.86 -7.72
CA HIS A 87 -23.63 9.06 -8.66
C HIS A 87 -24.40 7.76 -8.96
N ASP A 88 -24.73 6.99 -7.92
CA ASP A 88 -25.42 5.69 -8.02
C ASP A 88 -24.70 4.57 -8.77
N GLN A 89 -23.46 4.79 -9.20
CA GLN A 89 -22.60 3.76 -9.75
C GLN A 89 -21.72 3.17 -8.66
N THR A 90 -21.81 1.86 -8.48
CA THR A 90 -20.92 1.10 -7.59
C THR A 90 -19.78 0.50 -8.41
N ALA A 91 -18.56 0.73 -7.97
CA ALA A 91 -17.35 0.20 -8.60
C ALA A 91 -16.47 -0.53 -7.60
N TYR A 92 -15.83 -1.60 -8.06
CA TYR A 92 -14.74 -2.27 -7.35
C TYR A 92 -13.62 -1.28 -7.05
N LEU A 93 -13.21 -1.18 -5.79
CA LEU A 93 -12.09 -0.34 -5.37
C LEU A 93 -10.87 -1.18 -4.97
N GLY A 94 -11.08 -2.31 -4.30
CA GLY A 94 -9.99 -3.19 -3.87
C GLY A 94 -10.47 -4.39 -3.09
N GLU A 95 -9.54 -5.18 -2.56
CA GLU A 95 -9.85 -6.33 -1.73
C GLU A 95 -8.99 -6.36 -0.47
N ARG A 96 -9.55 -6.92 0.60
CA ARG A 96 -8.86 -7.07 1.88
C ARG A 96 -7.74 -8.08 1.74
N ILE A 97 -6.57 -7.70 2.22
CA ILE A 97 -5.39 -8.54 2.26
C ILE A 97 -5.12 -8.94 3.69
N GLU A 98 -4.96 -10.25 3.89
CA GLU A 98 -4.50 -10.81 5.15
C GLU A 98 -2.96 -10.88 5.14
N PRO A 99 -2.31 -10.66 6.29
CA PRO A 99 -0.86 -10.75 6.38
C PRO A 99 -0.44 -12.20 6.13
N THR A 100 0.64 -12.38 5.38
CA THR A 100 1.28 -13.67 5.16
C THR A 100 2.53 -13.79 6.03
N SER A 101 2.98 -15.00 6.32
CA SER A 101 4.28 -15.21 6.95
C SER A 101 5.38 -14.54 6.12
N LEU A 102 6.22 -13.73 6.75
CA LEU A 102 7.31 -13.02 6.09
C LEU A 102 8.59 -13.87 6.13
N PRO A 103 9.09 -14.37 4.99
CA PRO A 103 10.38 -15.05 4.96
C PRO A 103 11.49 -14.11 5.45
N GLN A 104 12.50 -14.65 6.14
CA GLN A 104 13.63 -13.85 6.66
C GLN A 104 14.27 -12.98 5.58
N ALA A 105 14.44 -13.53 4.38
CA ALA A 105 14.93 -12.82 3.21
C ALA A 105 14.15 -11.50 2.98
N TRP A 106 12.82 -11.53 2.97
CA TRP A 106 12.02 -10.32 2.74
C TRP A 106 12.08 -9.32 3.90
N THR A 107 12.30 -9.80 5.12
CA THR A 107 12.58 -8.93 6.28
C THR A 107 13.92 -8.19 6.12
N GLU A 108 14.94 -8.87 5.59
CA GLU A 108 16.26 -8.28 5.31
C GLU A 108 16.26 -7.34 4.09
N ALA A 109 15.25 -7.45 3.20
CA ALA A 109 15.05 -6.54 2.07
C ALA A 109 14.36 -5.21 2.46
N VAL A 110 14.08 -4.98 3.74
CA VAL A 110 13.58 -3.69 4.20
C VAL A 110 14.66 -2.62 4.00
N GLY A 111 14.29 -1.51 3.36
CA GLY A 111 15.24 -0.43 3.07
C GLY A 111 14.81 0.46 1.90
N THR A 112 15.72 1.32 1.47
CA THR A 112 15.52 2.20 0.32
C THR A 112 16.39 1.72 -0.84
N TYR A 113 15.89 1.84 -2.06
CA TYR A 113 16.53 1.37 -3.27
C TYR A 113 16.54 2.47 -4.34
N ARG A 114 17.57 2.51 -5.18
CA ARG A 114 17.65 3.35 -6.39
C ARG A 114 17.53 2.50 -7.64
N VAL A 115 16.99 3.07 -8.70
CA VAL A 115 17.11 2.47 -10.03
C VAL A 115 18.59 2.43 -10.44
N ALA A 116 19.10 1.25 -10.78
CA ALA A 116 20.51 1.00 -11.07
C ALA A 116 20.97 1.57 -12.43
N SER A 117 20.05 1.74 -13.38
CA SER A 117 20.33 2.34 -14.70
C SER A 117 19.29 3.40 -15.04
N THR A 118 19.71 4.66 -15.07
CA THR A 118 18.84 5.79 -15.41
C THR A 118 18.91 6.05 -16.91
N GLY A 119 17.99 5.45 -17.68
CA GLY A 119 17.62 6.03 -18.97
C GLY A 119 17.07 7.44 -18.77
N ARG A 120 17.27 8.37 -19.73
CA ARG A 120 16.76 9.75 -19.67
C ARG A 120 15.23 9.88 -19.47
N HIS A 121 14.50 8.76 -19.51
CA HIS A 121 13.03 8.67 -19.41
C HIS A 121 12.56 7.70 -18.32
N SER A 122 13.30 7.56 -17.21
CA SER A 122 12.86 6.72 -16.09
C SER A 122 11.65 7.33 -15.36
N TYR A 123 10.56 6.58 -15.21
CA TYR A 123 9.38 7.01 -14.43
C TYR A 123 9.58 6.88 -12.92
N LEU A 124 10.52 6.01 -12.51
CA LEU A 124 10.90 5.81 -11.12
C LEU A 124 12.37 6.19 -10.90
N ASN A 125 12.64 6.82 -9.77
CA ASN A 125 13.99 7.08 -9.27
C ASN A 125 14.44 6.00 -8.29
N GLY A 126 13.48 5.29 -7.68
CA GLY A 126 13.74 4.30 -6.65
C GLY A 126 12.46 3.79 -6.01
N LEU A 127 12.61 3.07 -4.92
CA LEU A 127 11.51 2.62 -4.07
C LEU A 127 11.98 2.45 -2.62
N SER A 128 11.02 2.34 -1.69
CA SER A 128 11.28 1.96 -0.32
C SER A 128 10.39 0.79 0.09
N ILE A 129 10.97 -0.16 0.82
CA ILE A 129 10.26 -1.28 1.45
C ILE A 129 10.31 -1.12 2.97
N ARG A 130 9.18 -1.33 3.64
CA ARG A 130 9.06 -1.31 5.11
C ARG A 130 8.10 -2.39 5.60
N ILE A 131 8.18 -2.73 6.87
CA ILE A 131 7.21 -3.61 7.53
C ILE A 131 6.31 -2.78 8.44
N GLU A 132 5.01 -3.01 8.38
CA GLU A 132 4.02 -2.41 9.28
C GLU A 132 2.87 -3.40 9.53
N ASP A 133 2.54 -3.66 10.79
CA ASP A 133 1.47 -4.56 11.20
C ASP A 133 1.51 -5.96 10.53
N GLY A 134 2.72 -6.48 10.30
CA GLY A 134 2.92 -7.78 9.63
C GLY A 134 2.84 -7.74 8.10
N PHE A 135 2.64 -6.56 7.49
CA PHE A 135 2.64 -6.38 6.05
C PHE A 135 3.97 -5.82 5.57
N LEU A 136 4.47 -6.35 4.45
CA LEU A 136 5.53 -5.74 3.69
C LEU A 136 4.92 -4.69 2.77
N LEU A 137 5.37 -3.44 2.88
CA LEU A 137 4.82 -2.30 2.17
C LEU A 137 5.89 -1.69 1.27
N VAL A 138 5.55 -1.49 -0.01
CA VAL A 138 6.43 -0.91 -1.02
C VAL A 138 5.87 0.41 -1.51
N ARG A 139 6.73 1.42 -1.62
CA ARG A 139 6.38 2.74 -2.16
C ARG A 139 7.39 3.15 -3.21
N GLY A 140 6.92 3.43 -4.42
CA GLY A 140 7.75 3.99 -5.50
C GLY A 140 8.14 5.44 -5.22
N GLN A 141 9.27 5.85 -5.76
CA GLN A 141 9.76 7.24 -5.71
C GLN A 141 9.83 7.75 -7.15
N ALA A 142 8.95 8.67 -7.54
CA ALA A 142 8.98 9.36 -8.83
C ALA A 142 9.28 10.86 -8.60
N GLY A 143 9.95 11.51 -9.55
CA GLY A 143 10.48 12.89 -9.42
C GLY A 143 9.44 13.97 -9.12
N GLY A 144 9.04 14.10 -7.84
CA GLY A 144 8.17 15.15 -7.32
C GLY A 144 6.75 14.72 -6.95
N THR A 145 6.32 13.49 -7.24
CA THR A 145 5.00 12.96 -6.86
C THR A 145 5.14 11.77 -5.92
N ARG A 146 4.45 11.82 -4.77
CA ARG A 146 4.39 10.68 -3.84
C ARG A 146 3.49 9.61 -4.44
N SER A 147 4.08 8.46 -4.79
CA SER A 147 3.33 7.29 -5.22
C SER A 147 2.55 6.68 -4.05
N GLY A 148 1.48 5.96 -4.38
CA GLY A 148 0.78 5.10 -3.42
C GLY A 148 1.73 4.11 -2.75
N GLU A 149 1.35 3.67 -1.55
CA GLU A 149 2.02 2.57 -0.88
C GLU A 149 1.25 1.29 -1.13
N PHE A 150 1.92 0.26 -1.63
CA PHE A 150 1.32 -1.02 -2.01
C PHE A 150 1.75 -2.11 -1.05
N ILE A 151 0.92 -3.15 -0.91
CA ILE A 151 1.28 -4.33 -0.13
C ILE A 151 2.03 -5.29 -1.04
N LEU A 152 3.16 -5.79 -0.57
CA LEU A 152 3.92 -6.84 -1.22
C LEU A 152 3.69 -8.15 -0.44
N GLN A 153 3.22 -9.20 -1.13
CA GLN A 153 2.98 -10.52 -0.54
C GLN A 153 4.08 -11.49 -0.97
N PRO A 154 4.99 -11.88 -0.06
CA PRO A 154 5.96 -12.93 -0.34
C PRO A 154 5.29 -14.23 -0.76
N ILE A 155 5.78 -14.81 -1.86
CA ILE A 155 5.42 -16.16 -2.29
C ILE A 155 6.49 -17.14 -1.80
N ASP A 156 7.75 -16.72 -1.87
CA ASP A 156 8.91 -17.47 -1.36
C ASP A 156 10.04 -16.50 -0.95
N SER A 157 11.26 -16.99 -0.70
CA SER A 157 12.41 -16.17 -0.29
C SER A 157 12.96 -15.25 -1.38
N ALA A 158 12.64 -15.49 -2.65
CA ALA A 158 13.11 -14.76 -3.81
C ALA A 158 12.00 -13.93 -4.48
N HIS A 159 10.74 -14.33 -4.37
CA HIS A 159 9.63 -13.71 -5.09
C HIS A 159 8.54 -13.20 -4.16
N ALA A 160 7.97 -12.07 -4.53
CA ALA A 160 6.77 -11.51 -3.93
C ALA A 160 5.93 -10.82 -5.00
N VAL A 161 4.65 -10.63 -4.74
CA VAL A 161 3.72 -9.98 -5.68
C VAL A 161 3.06 -8.77 -5.07
N LEU A 162 2.75 -7.76 -5.87
CA LEU A 162 1.84 -6.70 -5.45
C LEU A 162 0.48 -7.32 -5.15
N ALA A 163 0.02 -7.16 -3.91
CA ALA A 163 -1.21 -7.77 -3.44
C ALA A 163 -2.45 -7.22 -4.15
N GLY A 164 -3.48 -8.04 -4.21
CA GLY A 164 -4.80 -7.67 -4.70
C GLY A 164 -5.03 -7.96 -6.19
N SER A 165 -6.29 -7.88 -6.58
CA SER A 165 -6.78 -8.11 -7.93
C SER A 165 -7.21 -6.80 -8.57
N GLY A 166 -6.67 -6.50 -9.74
CA GLY A 166 -6.95 -5.26 -10.46
C GLY A 166 -5.80 -4.85 -11.37
N GLN A 167 -6.06 -3.89 -12.24
CA GLN A 167 -5.04 -3.40 -13.18
C GLN A 167 -3.87 -2.75 -12.42
N GLY A 168 -2.65 -3.21 -12.68
CA GLY A 168 -1.42 -2.74 -12.00
C GLY A 168 -1.15 -3.41 -10.65
N LEU A 169 -1.88 -4.47 -10.30
CA LEU A 169 -1.61 -5.35 -9.18
C LEU A 169 -1.21 -6.74 -9.70
N GLY A 170 -0.62 -7.58 -8.85
CA GLY A 170 -0.08 -8.89 -9.25
C GLY A 170 1.31 -8.85 -9.86
N ASP A 171 1.90 -7.66 -10.07
CA ASP A 171 3.28 -7.53 -10.55
C ASP A 171 4.26 -8.22 -9.60
N THR A 172 5.23 -8.92 -10.17
CA THR A 172 6.21 -9.70 -9.41
C THR A 172 7.46 -8.89 -9.12
N PHE A 173 7.88 -8.94 -7.85
CA PHE A 173 9.15 -8.47 -7.35
C PHE A 173 10.04 -9.68 -7.12
N SER A 174 11.22 -9.66 -7.75
CA SER A 174 12.23 -10.70 -7.58
C SER A 174 13.44 -10.12 -6.88
N ARG A 175 13.92 -10.81 -5.83
CA ARG A 175 15.18 -10.51 -5.16
C ARG A 175 16.35 -11.12 -5.94
N ASP A 176 17.42 -10.35 -6.02
CA ASP A 176 18.73 -10.77 -6.50
C ASP A 176 19.78 -10.51 -5.40
N PHE A 177 21.01 -10.96 -5.56
CA PHE A 177 22.05 -10.84 -4.52
C PHE A 177 22.40 -9.38 -4.17
N ASP A 178 22.20 -8.44 -5.09
CA ASP A 178 22.55 -7.02 -4.98
C ASP A 178 21.33 -6.08 -5.03
N GLY A 179 20.11 -6.62 -5.07
CA GLY A 179 18.96 -5.76 -5.31
C GLY A 179 17.62 -6.45 -5.56
N LEU A 180 16.73 -5.70 -6.21
CA LEU A 180 15.38 -6.12 -6.59
C LEU A 180 15.15 -5.87 -8.07
N ASN A 181 14.37 -6.74 -8.70
CA ASN A 181 13.87 -6.55 -10.06
C ASN A 181 12.34 -6.51 -10.02
N ALA A 182 11.74 -5.43 -10.52
CA ALA A 182 10.29 -5.27 -10.59
C ALA A 182 9.91 -4.17 -11.59
N LEU A 183 8.72 -4.25 -12.18
CA LEU A 183 8.16 -3.20 -13.03
C LEU A 183 9.07 -2.79 -14.22
N GLY A 184 9.94 -3.70 -14.67
CA GLY A 184 10.95 -3.44 -15.71
C GLY A 184 12.22 -2.72 -15.23
N TYR A 185 12.38 -2.48 -13.92
CA TYR A 185 13.54 -1.83 -13.33
C TYR A 185 14.39 -2.81 -12.51
N ARG A 186 15.71 -2.60 -12.54
CA ARG A 186 16.66 -3.14 -11.55
C ARG A 186 16.91 -2.08 -10.49
N PHE A 187 16.71 -2.45 -9.24
CA PHE A 187 16.84 -1.59 -8.07
C PHE A 187 18.02 -2.06 -7.23
N ALA A 188 19.01 -1.20 -7.02
CA ALA A 188 20.12 -1.45 -6.10
C ALA A 188 19.77 -0.87 -4.72
N GLN A 189 20.06 -1.62 -3.66
CA GLN A 189 19.82 -1.14 -2.29
C GLN A 189 20.73 0.07 -2.02
N GLN A 190 20.15 1.15 -1.49
CA GLN A 190 20.94 2.26 -0.97
C GLN A 190 21.53 1.81 0.37
N ASP A 191 22.86 1.77 0.45
CA ASP A 191 23.57 1.51 1.70
C ASP A 191 23.06 2.42 2.81
N THR A 192 22.28 1.86 3.72
CA THR A 192 21.92 2.54 4.96
C THR A 192 23.06 2.24 5.93
N LYS A 193 24.09 3.10 5.88
CA LYS A 193 25.39 3.07 6.59
C LYS A 193 26.53 2.41 5.82
N ALA A 194 27.50 3.26 5.47
CA ALA A 194 28.88 2.84 5.28
C ALA A 194 29.29 1.88 6.40
N ARG A 195 29.68 0.65 6.04
CA ARG A 195 30.61 -0.10 6.86
C ARG A 195 31.98 0.57 6.69
N PRO A 196 32.63 1.09 7.74
CA PRO A 196 34.00 1.53 7.60
C PRO A 196 34.86 0.33 7.21
N TRP A 197 35.63 0.53 6.15
CA TRP A 197 36.71 -0.31 5.67
C TRP A 197 37.38 -1.12 6.79
N LEU A 198 37.20 -2.45 6.78
CA LEU A 198 38.21 -3.33 7.37
C LEU A 198 39.34 -3.40 6.35
N GLN A 199 40.29 -2.47 6.47
CA GLN A 199 41.63 -2.70 5.92
C GLN A 199 42.15 -3.99 6.55
N ARG A 200 42.17 -5.06 5.76
CA ARG A 200 42.93 -6.25 6.09
C ARG A 200 44.38 -5.80 6.10
N LYS A 201 44.97 -5.67 7.30
CA LYS A 201 46.43 -5.60 7.42
C LYS A 201 46.98 -6.88 6.84
N GLU A 202 47.58 -6.79 5.66
CA GLU A 202 48.61 -7.74 5.27
C GLU A 202 49.84 -7.45 6.15
N SER A 203 50.33 -8.46 6.83
CA SER A 203 51.67 -8.45 7.44
C SER A 203 52.30 -9.79 7.12
N PRO A 204 53.50 -9.83 6.53
CA PRO A 204 54.49 -10.85 6.83
C PRO A 204 54.96 -10.71 8.29
#